data_AF-A0A2E0RWG5-F1
#
_entry.id   AF-A0A2E0RWG5-F1
#
_cell.length_a   1.000
_cell.length_b   1.000
_cell.length_c   1.000
_cell.angle_alpha   90.00
_cell.angle_beta   90.00
_cell.angle_gamma   90.00
#
_symmetry.space_group_name_H-M   'P 1'
#
loop_
_entity.id
_entity.type
_entity.pdbx_description
1 polymer ?
#
loop_
_entity_poly.entity_id
_entity_poly.type
_entity_poly.pdbx_seq_one_letter_code
_entity_poly.pdbx_strand_id
1 'polypeptide(L)'
;MNRRRSMLAVALVSLGFLTACGTSSPPTDELAHEMIDAANGTDGQPLSEAERDCMHEQVDDFELTEDEQAGFDDLDDVFTKAADGQEAAMEIVARFQSDLTTCRGAG
;
A
#
# COMPACT_ATOMS: atom_id res chain seq x y z
N MET A 1 -30.01 27.24 11.50
CA MET A 1 -29.65 25.85 11.08
C MET A 1 -28.18 25.87 10.68
N ASN A 2 -27.31 25.44 11.60
CA ASN A 2 -25.86 25.60 11.46
C ASN A 2 -25.25 24.45 10.66
N ARG A 3 -24.71 24.78 9.47
CA ARG A 3 -23.89 23.88 8.66
C ARG A 3 -22.54 23.67 9.35
N ARG A 4 -22.36 22.53 10.01
CA ARG A 4 -21.05 22.10 10.51
C ARG A 4 -20.27 21.51 9.33
N ARG A 5 -19.37 22.32 8.77
CA ARG A 5 -18.29 21.87 7.88
C ARG A 5 -17.27 21.15 8.75
N SER A 6 -17.36 19.83 8.84
CA SER A 6 -16.25 19.03 9.38
C SER A 6 -15.15 18.99 8.34
N MET A 7 -14.13 19.82 8.54
CA MET A 7 -12.81 19.61 7.95
C MET A 7 -12.27 18.29 8.50
N LEU A 8 -12.27 17.22 7.69
CA LEU A 8 -11.45 16.05 8.00
C LEU A 8 -10.01 16.41 7.64
N ALA A 9 -9.20 16.56 8.69
CA ALA A 9 -7.76 16.60 8.57
C ALA A 9 -7.29 15.24 8.03
N VAL A 10 -6.75 15.23 6.82
CA VAL A 10 -6.02 14.10 6.26
C VAL A 10 -4.76 13.93 7.10
N ALA A 11 -4.75 12.92 7.97
CA ALA A 11 -3.56 12.51 8.69
C ALA A 11 -2.64 11.85 7.67
N LEU A 12 -1.65 12.61 7.19
CA LEU A 12 -0.51 12.08 6.45
C LEU A 12 0.22 11.10 7.37
N VAL A 13 0.04 9.81 7.13
CA VAL A 13 0.86 8.76 7.74
C VAL A 13 2.24 8.91 7.13
N SER A 14 3.13 9.55 7.87
CA SER A 14 4.55 9.60 7.56
C SER A 14 5.13 8.19 7.72
N LEU A 15 4.98 7.36 6.67
CA LEU A 15 5.83 6.19 6.46
C LEU A 15 7.25 6.73 6.26
N GLY A 16 7.94 6.91 7.39
CA GLY A 16 9.36 7.23 7.42
C GLY A 16 10.10 6.07 6.77
N PHE A 17 10.41 6.23 5.49
CA PHE A 17 11.28 5.37 4.73
C PHE A 17 12.52 5.05 5.57
N LEU A 18 12.61 3.80 6.00
CA LEU A 18 13.88 3.19 6.38
C LEU A 18 14.76 3.21 5.13
N THR A 19 15.57 4.24 5.02
CA THR A 19 16.68 4.38 4.08
C THR A 19 17.83 3.43 4.46
N ALA A 20 17.53 2.13 4.54
CA ALA A 20 18.48 1.09 4.86
C ALA A 20 18.17 -0.21 4.11
N CYS A 21 18.26 -0.17 2.78
CA CYS A 21 19.07 -1.09 1.97
C CYS A 21 18.93 -0.69 0.50
N GLY A 22 20.03 -0.30 -0.12
CA GLY A 22 20.07 -0.02 -1.56
C GLY A 22 19.70 -1.26 -2.36
N THR A 23 19.02 -1.03 -3.48
CA THR A 23 18.88 -1.95 -4.62
C THR A 23 18.22 -3.31 -4.35
N SER A 24 17.24 -3.42 -3.45
CA SER A 24 16.36 -4.61 -3.50
C SER A 24 15.27 -4.35 -4.51
N SER A 25 15.15 -5.25 -5.49
CA SER A 25 14.02 -5.32 -6.42
C SER A 25 12.69 -5.12 -5.71
N PRO A 26 11.66 -4.62 -6.42
CA PRO A 26 10.32 -4.48 -5.87
C PRO A 26 9.83 -5.75 -5.19
N PRO A 27 8.86 -5.64 -4.26
CA PRO A 27 8.40 -6.80 -3.54
C PRO A 27 7.67 -7.73 -4.52
N THR A 28 8.29 -8.88 -4.77
CA THR A 28 7.54 -10.08 -5.13
C THR A 28 6.43 -10.30 -4.09
N ASP A 29 5.30 -10.90 -4.48
CA ASP A 29 4.17 -11.17 -3.57
C ASP A 29 4.65 -11.80 -2.23
N GLU A 30 5.66 -12.67 -2.29
CA GLU A 30 6.33 -13.27 -1.13
C GLU A 30 6.96 -12.24 -0.18
N LEU A 31 7.65 -11.22 -0.70
CA LEU A 31 8.23 -10.14 0.11
C LEU A 31 7.12 -9.21 0.65
N ALA A 32 6.06 -8.99 -0.12
CA ALA A 32 4.90 -8.23 0.35
C ALA A 32 4.24 -8.94 1.54
N HIS A 33 4.10 -10.27 1.49
CA HIS A 33 3.58 -11.08 2.58
C HIS A 33 4.47 -11.02 3.82
N GLU A 34 5.80 -11.13 3.65
CA GLU A 34 6.75 -10.98 4.75
C GLU A 34 6.72 -9.59 5.38
N MET A 35 6.58 -8.54 4.57
CA MET A 35 6.46 -7.17 5.06
C MET A 35 5.17 -6.95 5.85
N ILE A 36 4.06 -7.55 5.40
CA ILE A 36 2.78 -7.54 6.12
C ILE A 36 2.88 -8.30 7.44
N ASP A 37 3.54 -9.47 7.45
CA ASP A 37 3.77 -10.26 8.67
C ASP A 37 4.66 -9.53 9.70
N ALA A 38 5.60 -8.71 9.22
CA ALA A 38 6.46 -7.88 10.04
C ALA A 38 5.85 -6.50 10.39
N ALA A 39 4.71 -6.14 9.81
CA ALA A 39 4.09 -4.84 10.00
C ALA A 39 3.39 -4.74 11.36
N ASN A 40 3.49 -3.55 11.94
CA ASN A 40 2.70 -3.17 13.09
C ASN A 40 1.52 -2.28 12.66
N GLY A 41 0.38 -2.47 13.31
CA GLY A 41 -0.75 -1.56 13.25
C GLY A 41 -0.39 -0.17 13.77
N THR A 42 -1.31 0.78 13.60
CA THR A 42 -1.06 2.19 13.98
C THR A 42 -0.95 2.44 15.48
N ASP A 43 -1.34 1.49 16.30
CA ASP A 43 -1.16 1.47 17.75
C ASP A 43 0.24 0.95 18.15
N GLY A 44 1.07 0.56 17.18
CA GLY A 44 2.41 0.03 17.39
C GLY A 44 2.44 -1.45 17.76
N GLN A 45 1.28 -2.11 17.76
CA GLN A 45 1.17 -3.55 18.01
C GLN A 45 1.19 -4.32 16.70
N PRO A 46 1.59 -5.60 16.70
CA PRO A 46 1.46 -6.46 15.53
C PRO A 46 0.03 -6.46 15.02
N LEU A 47 -0.14 -6.53 13.69
CA LEU A 47 -1.45 -6.73 13.08
C LEU A 47 -2.13 -7.98 13.63
N SER A 48 -3.45 -7.93 13.80
CA SER A 48 -4.21 -9.14 14.12
C SER A 48 -4.15 -10.15 12.97
N GLU A 49 -4.40 -11.43 13.26
CA GLU A 49 -4.39 -12.48 12.23
C GLU A 49 -5.39 -12.18 11.10
N ALA A 50 -6.61 -11.74 11.44
CA ALA A 50 -7.62 -11.36 10.47
C ALA A 50 -7.23 -10.13 9.61
N GLU A 51 -6.49 -9.17 10.17
CA GLU A 51 -5.96 -8.04 9.40
C GLU A 51 -4.82 -8.47 8.45
N ARG A 52 -3.93 -9.36 8.91
CA ARG A 52 -2.87 -9.95 8.09
C ARG A 52 -3.43 -10.75 6.93
N ASP A 53 -4.38 -11.64 7.21
CA ASP A 53 -5.00 -12.50 6.20
C ASP A 53 -5.72 -11.67 5.13
N CYS A 54 -6.45 -10.63 5.55
CA CYS A 54 -7.07 -9.69 4.60
C CYS A 54 -6.01 -8.97 3.75
N MET A 55 -4.91 -8.52 4.35
CA MET A 55 -3.86 -7.83 3.61
C MET A 55 -3.14 -8.76 2.61
N HIS A 56 -2.92 -10.04 2.96
CA HIS A 56 -2.40 -11.04 2.01
C HIS A 56 -3.37 -11.26 0.84
N GLU A 57 -4.67 -11.41 1.12
CA GLU A 57 -5.68 -11.55 0.06
C GLU A 57 -5.70 -10.34 -0.88
N GLN A 58 -5.57 -9.12 -0.34
CA GLN A 58 -5.48 -7.90 -1.16
C GLN A 58 -4.18 -7.79 -1.97
N VAL A 59 -3.08 -8.39 -1.52
CA VAL A 59 -1.85 -8.50 -2.33
C VAL A 59 -2.07 -9.48 -3.47
N ASP A 60 -2.62 -10.65 -3.18
CA ASP A 60 -2.88 -11.71 -4.17
C ASP A 60 -3.91 -11.27 -5.23
N ASP A 61 -4.92 -10.49 -4.84
CA ASP A 61 -5.99 -10.02 -5.73
C ASP A 61 -5.66 -8.71 -6.47
N PHE A 62 -4.54 -8.04 -6.15
CA PHE A 62 -4.23 -6.77 -6.78
C PHE A 62 -3.77 -6.98 -8.22
N GLU A 63 -4.61 -6.55 -9.16
CA GLU A 63 -4.30 -6.53 -10.57
C GLU A 63 -4.27 -5.10 -11.12
N LEU A 64 -3.41 -4.88 -12.12
CA LEU A 64 -3.47 -3.67 -12.93
C LEU A 64 -4.73 -3.71 -13.80
N THR A 65 -5.41 -2.57 -13.91
CA THR A 65 -6.53 -2.43 -14.84
C THR A 65 -6.05 -2.54 -16.29
N GLU A 66 -6.95 -2.85 -17.22
CA GLU A 66 -6.62 -2.95 -18.66
C GLU A 66 -5.94 -1.67 -19.21
N ASP A 67 -6.36 -0.50 -18.73
CA ASP A 67 -5.78 0.79 -19.12
C ASP A 67 -4.37 0.99 -18.54
N GLU A 68 -4.10 0.50 -17.33
CA GLU A 68 -2.79 0.59 -16.67
C GLU A 68 -1.79 -0.38 -17.30
N GLN A 69 -2.25 -1.56 -17.71
CA GLN A 69 -1.43 -2.55 -18.42
C GLN A 69 -0.88 -2.04 -19.77
N ALA A 70 -1.43 -0.95 -20.31
CA ALA A 70 -0.88 -0.31 -21.51
C ALA A 70 0.40 0.51 -21.22
N GLY A 71 0.65 0.87 -19.96
CA GLY A 71 1.80 1.68 -19.53
C GLY A 71 2.73 1.00 -18.51
N PHE A 72 2.28 -0.10 -17.93
CA PHE A 72 2.96 -0.86 -16.89
C PHE A 72 2.82 -2.36 -17.14
N ASP A 73 3.94 -3.08 -17.10
CA ASP A 73 3.93 -4.52 -17.37
C ASP A 73 3.38 -5.32 -16.17
N ASP A 74 3.77 -4.92 -14.96
CA ASP A 74 3.40 -5.55 -13.69
C ASP A 74 3.54 -4.56 -12.51
N LEU A 75 3.25 -5.03 -11.31
CA LEU A 75 3.40 -4.24 -10.08
C LEU A 75 4.86 -3.83 -9.80
N ASP A 76 5.83 -4.66 -10.23
CA ASP A 76 7.26 -4.41 -10.08
C ASP A 76 7.70 -3.19 -10.90
N ASP A 77 7.25 -3.13 -12.16
CA ASP A 77 7.45 -1.99 -13.04
C ASP A 77 6.76 -0.72 -12.50
N VAL A 78 5.56 -0.85 -11.92
CA VAL A 78 4.89 0.24 -11.21
C VAL A 78 5.75 0.78 -10.06
N PHE A 79 6.23 -0.08 -9.16
CA PHE A 79 7.05 0.37 -8.03
C PHE A 79 8.37 1.00 -8.47
N THR A 80 9.01 0.44 -9.51
CA THR A 80 10.23 0.97 -10.09
C THR A 80 10.00 2.38 -10.65
N LYS A 81 8.96 2.55 -11.47
CA LYS A 81 8.63 3.85 -12.07
C LYS A 81 8.11 4.86 -11.03
N ALA A 82 7.46 4.41 -9.97
CA ALA A 82 7.08 5.26 -8.84
C ALA A 82 8.30 5.77 -8.09
N ALA A 83 9.33 4.93 -7.89
CA ALA A 83 10.60 5.33 -7.30
C ALA A 83 11.35 6.35 -8.18
N ASP A 84 11.21 6.25 -9.50
CA ASP A 84 11.72 7.24 -10.46
C ASP A 84 10.86 8.53 -10.54
N GLY A 85 9.76 8.60 -9.78
CA GLY A 85 8.91 9.79 -9.65
C GLY A 85 7.84 9.94 -10.73
N GLN A 86 7.47 8.87 -11.42
CA GLN A 86 6.39 8.91 -12.40
C GLN A 86 5.02 9.03 -11.71
N GLU A 87 4.24 10.06 -12.06
CA GLU A 87 2.96 10.37 -11.40
C GLU A 87 1.95 9.22 -11.49
N ALA A 88 1.73 8.65 -12.68
CA ALA A 88 0.80 7.54 -12.86
C ALA A 88 1.18 6.31 -12.02
N ALA A 89 2.48 6.01 -11.89
CA ALA A 89 2.96 4.92 -11.06
C ALA A 89 2.71 5.19 -9.57
N MET A 90 2.95 6.41 -9.12
CA MET A 90 2.63 6.82 -7.74
C MET A 90 1.13 6.76 -7.44
N GLU A 91 0.27 7.03 -8.42
CA GLU A 91 -1.19 6.87 -8.26
C GLU A 91 -1.60 5.40 -8.09
N ILE A 92 -1.00 4.49 -8.85
CA ILE A 92 -1.25 3.05 -8.71
C ILE A 92 -0.76 2.55 -7.34
N VAL A 93 0.44 2.98 -6.90
CA VAL A 93 0.96 2.67 -5.56
C VAL A 93 0.03 3.21 -4.46
N ALA A 94 -0.52 4.40 -4.64
CA ALA A 94 -1.47 4.98 -3.69
C ALA A 94 -2.79 4.18 -3.63
N ARG A 95 -3.28 3.67 -4.76
CA ARG A 95 -4.44 2.76 -4.79
C ARG A 95 -4.13 1.48 -4.02
N PHE A 96 -3.02 0.82 -4.34
CA PHE A 96 -2.58 -0.40 -3.66
C PHE A 96 -2.53 -0.21 -2.13
N GLN A 97 -1.92 0.88 -1.67
CA GLN A 97 -1.89 1.21 -0.23
C GLN A 97 -3.29 1.48 0.35
N SER A 98 -4.17 2.15 -0.41
CA SER A 98 -5.55 2.37 0.00
C SER A 98 -6.29 1.04 0.16
N ASP A 99 -6.13 0.11 -0.76
CA ASP A 99 -6.76 -1.21 -0.74
C ASP A 99 -6.29 -2.02 0.49
N LEU A 100 -5.00 -1.98 0.83
CA LEU A 100 -4.48 -2.58 2.07
C LEU A 100 -5.05 -1.92 3.33
N THR A 101 -5.29 -0.60 3.32
CA THR A 101 -5.88 0.07 4.49
C THR A 101 -7.34 -0.30 4.74
N THR A 102 -8.05 -0.87 3.75
CA THR A 102 -9.43 -1.36 3.96
C THR A 102 -9.49 -2.56 4.91
N CYS A 103 -8.40 -3.32 5.01
CA CYS A 103 -8.27 -4.46 5.92
C CYS A 103 -8.17 -4.08 7.40
N ARG A 104 -7.93 -2.80 7.71
CA ARG A 104 -7.79 -2.37 9.12
C ARG A 104 -9.12 -2.46 9.85
N GLY A 105 -9.09 -3.11 11.01
CA GLY A 105 -10.31 -3.39 11.77
C GLY A 105 -11.13 -4.55 11.20
N ALA A 106 -10.56 -5.37 10.32
CA ALA A 106 -11.04 -6.73 10.09
C ALA A 106 -10.82 -7.53 11.38
N GLY A 107 -11.79 -7.50 12.29
CA GLY A 107 -11.70 -8.13 13.61
C GLY A 107 -12.98 -8.01 14.41
#